data_AF-A0AAU9H7Q7-F1
#
_entry.id   AF-A0AAU9H7Q7-F1
#
_cell.length_a   1.000
_cell.length_b   1.000
_cell.length_c   1.000
_cell.angle_alpha   90.00
_cell.angle_beta   90.00
_cell.angle_gamma   90.00
#
_symmetry.space_group_name_H-M   'P 1'
#
loop_
_entity.id
_entity.type
_entity.pdbx_description
1 polymer ?
#
loop_
_entity_poly.entity_id
_entity_poly.type
_entity_poly.pdbx_seq_one_letter_code
_entity_poly.pdbx_strand_id
1 'polypeptide(L)'
;MFTGYCTFQEVERTEKIITDADALIAFGGGQLVDTAKLVTDNLSIKSVIVQTVPSNCAALTTKSIVYSEAHEKIANVRHKKAVDLVLLEPDILKTAPRKYLLWGIGDTLAKFYEIRRRITKENENLVSAQIGKEYITICRREVLKVTDI
;
A
#
# COMPACT_ATOMS: atom_id res chain seq x y z
N MET A 1 13.99 11.25 10.51
CA MET A 1 13.74 11.03 9.07
C MET A 1 13.89 9.54 8.77
N PHE A 2 13.12 9.03 7.81
CA PHE A 2 13.20 7.64 7.34
C PHE A 2 14.45 7.43 6.48
N THR A 3 15.10 6.27 6.61
CA THR A 3 16.44 6.02 6.05
C THR A 3 16.47 5.17 4.77
N GLY A 4 15.33 4.65 4.31
CA GLY A 4 15.18 4.19 2.92
C GLY A 4 14.36 2.91 2.74
N TYR A 5 14.57 1.90 3.59
CA TYR A 5 13.92 0.60 3.45
C TYR A 5 13.11 0.22 4.68
N CYS A 6 12.04 -0.52 4.45
CA CYS A 6 11.27 -1.15 5.49
C CYS A 6 12.03 -2.37 6.02
N THR A 7 12.90 -2.16 7.00
CA THR A 7 13.59 -3.22 7.76
C THR A 7 13.04 -3.27 9.18
N PHE A 8 13.24 -4.39 9.89
CA PHE A 8 12.85 -4.48 11.29
C PHE A 8 13.64 -3.50 12.16
N GLN A 9 14.91 -3.24 11.82
CA GLN A 9 15.74 -2.24 12.49
C GLN A 9 15.16 -0.83 12.35
N GLU A 10 14.69 -0.46 11.15
CA GLU A 10 14.12 0.86 10.91
C GLU A 10 12.76 1.04 11.62
N VAL A 11 11.97 -0.04 11.71
CA VAL A 11 10.73 -0.07 12.50
C VAL A 11 11.06 0.17 13.98
N GLU A 12 11.97 -0.62 14.57
CA GLU A 12 12.37 -0.49 15.98
C GLU A 12 12.97 0.90 16.29
N ARG A 13 13.81 1.42 15.39
CA ARG A 13 14.39 2.77 15.51
C ARG A 13 13.30 3.84 15.51
N THR A 14 12.26 3.67 14.69
CA THR A 14 11.15 4.61 14.58
C THR A 14 10.23 4.52 15.79
N GLU A 15 9.97 3.32 16.32
CA GLU A 15 9.21 3.13 17.55
C GLU A 15 9.87 3.84 18.73
N LYS A 16 11.21 3.73 18.87
CA LYS A 16 11.97 4.35 19.97
C LYS A 16 11.90 5.88 20.03
N ILE A 17 11.63 6.55 18.90
CA ILE A 17 11.52 8.01 18.86
C ILE A 17 10.08 8.49 19.02
N ILE A 18 9.10 7.58 19.01
CA ILE A 18 7.69 7.88 19.26
C ILE A 18 7.45 7.71 20.76
N THR A 19 6.96 8.74 21.42
CA THR A 19 6.72 8.73 22.86
C THR A 19 5.22 8.73 23.15
N ASP A 20 4.61 9.91 23.14
CA ASP A 20 3.20 10.14 23.47
C ASP A 20 2.49 10.69 22.23
N ALA A 21 2.03 9.77 21.37
CA ALA A 21 1.39 10.12 20.10
C ALA A 21 0.14 9.28 19.86
N ASP A 22 -0.97 9.92 19.51
CA ASP A 22 -2.20 9.23 19.13
C ASP A 22 -2.16 8.67 17.69
N ALA A 23 -1.31 9.26 16.84
CA ALA A 23 -1.23 8.94 15.43
C ALA A 23 0.19 9.14 14.86
N LEU A 24 0.52 8.34 13.85
CA LEU A 24 1.68 8.54 12.98
C LEU A 24 1.21 8.96 11.59
N ILE A 25 1.75 10.09 11.10
CA ILE A 25 1.54 10.55 9.73
C ILE A 25 2.77 10.20 8.89
N ALA A 26 2.58 9.38 7.86
CA ALA A 26 3.64 8.99 6.93
C ALA A 26 3.42 9.63 5.57
N PHE A 27 4.36 10.49 5.16
CA PHE A 27 4.32 11.22 3.90
C PHE A 27 5.40 10.68 2.96
N GLY A 28 5.03 9.88 1.96
CA GLY A 28 6.02 9.28 1.06
C GLY A 28 5.54 8.11 0.20
N GLY A 29 6.50 7.23 -0.14
CA GLY A 29 6.30 6.06 -0.99
C GLY A 29 6.17 4.73 -0.22
N GLY A 30 6.08 3.62 -0.95
CA GLY A 30 5.70 2.31 -0.39
C GLY A 30 6.58 1.79 0.76
N GLN A 31 7.91 1.98 0.72
CA GLN A 31 8.81 1.53 1.79
C GLN A 31 8.52 2.24 3.12
N LEU A 32 8.40 3.58 3.08
CA LEU A 32 8.02 4.38 4.24
C LEU A 32 6.64 3.96 4.76
N VAL A 33 5.68 3.78 3.85
CA VAL A 33 4.31 3.38 4.20
C VAL A 33 4.29 2.02 4.89
N ASP A 34 5.06 1.05 4.40
CA ASP A 34 5.16 -0.27 5.02
C ASP A 34 5.79 -0.21 6.41
N THR A 35 6.82 0.62 6.61
CA THR A 35 7.41 0.90 7.93
C THR A 35 6.39 1.54 8.86
N ALA A 36 5.70 2.59 8.41
CA ALA A 36 4.72 3.31 9.21
C ALA A 36 3.57 2.39 9.67
N LYS A 37 3.06 1.54 8.78
CA LYS A 37 2.03 0.56 9.15
C LYS A 37 2.50 -0.38 10.26
N LEU A 38 3.72 -0.93 10.14
CA LEU A 38 4.30 -1.80 11.18
C LEU A 38 4.40 -1.08 12.52
N VAL A 39 4.98 0.12 12.53
CA VAL A 39 5.13 0.95 13.73
C VAL A 39 3.76 1.22 14.37
N THR A 40 2.76 1.60 13.58
CA THR A 40 1.42 1.92 14.11
C THR A 40 0.67 0.69 14.62
N ASP A 41 0.84 -0.48 13.99
CA ASP A 41 0.23 -1.73 14.44
C ASP A 41 0.90 -2.22 15.75
N ASN A 42 2.23 -2.08 15.86
CA ASN A 42 2.99 -2.44 17.06
C ASN A 42 2.67 -1.53 18.25
N LEU A 43 2.65 -0.22 18.03
CA LEU A 43 2.34 0.77 19.08
C LEU A 43 0.85 0.93 19.33
N SER A 44 -0.01 0.29 18.53
CA SER A 44 -1.48 0.40 18.61
C SER A 44 -2.02 1.83 18.47
N ILE A 45 -1.32 2.68 17.71
CA ILE A 45 -1.71 4.08 17.44
C ILE A 45 -2.35 4.22 16.05
N LYS A 46 -2.90 5.39 15.73
CA LYS A 46 -3.55 5.65 14.45
C LYS A 46 -2.54 5.81 13.31
N SER A 47 -2.92 5.39 12.11
CA SER A 47 -2.09 5.46 10.91
C SER A 47 -2.72 6.38 9.87
N VAL A 48 -1.99 7.43 9.50
CA VAL A 48 -2.37 8.37 8.44
C VAL A 48 -1.31 8.31 7.35
N ILE A 49 -1.71 7.90 6.15
CA ILE A 49 -0.81 7.76 5.02
C ILE A 49 -1.08 8.88 4.01
N VAL A 50 -0.06 9.66 3.68
CA VAL A 50 -0.07 10.61 2.56
C VAL A 50 0.83 10.06 1.47
N GLN A 51 0.23 9.43 0.47
CA GLN A 51 0.98 8.80 -0.62
C GLN A 51 1.46 9.88 -1.59
N THR A 52 2.76 9.93 -1.85
CA THR A 52 3.35 10.95 -2.75
C THR A 52 3.72 10.39 -4.12
N VAL A 53 3.76 9.07 -4.26
CA VAL A 53 4.18 8.39 -5.50
C VAL A 53 3.17 7.30 -5.86
N PRO A 54 2.50 7.34 -7.02
CA PRO A 54 1.48 6.37 -7.40
C PRO A 54 2.10 5.11 -8.04
N SER A 55 2.98 4.40 -7.33
CA SER A 55 3.74 3.25 -7.87
C SER A 55 3.20 1.87 -7.52
N ASN A 56 2.35 1.76 -6.50
CA ASN A 56 1.81 0.50 -6.03
C ASN A 56 0.61 0.75 -5.08
N CYS A 57 -0.07 -0.33 -4.69
CA CYS A 57 -1.22 -0.29 -3.79
C CYS A 57 -0.89 -0.26 -2.28
N ALA A 58 0.37 -0.09 -1.87
CA ALA A 58 0.80 -0.29 -0.46
C ALA A 58 0.02 0.54 0.55
N ALA A 59 -0.35 1.78 0.20
CA ALA A 59 -1.11 2.70 1.05
C ALA A 59 -2.41 2.12 1.61
N LEU A 60 -3.12 1.30 0.85
CA LEU A 60 -4.45 0.78 1.22
C LEU A 60 -4.40 -0.65 1.77
N THR A 61 -3.30 -1.36 1.58
CA THR A 61 -3.23 -2.78 1.96
C THR A 61 -2.98 -2.99 3.45
N THR A 62 -3.61 -4.03 4.02
CA THR A 62 -3.32 -4.53 5.37
C THR A 62 -2.06 -5.40 5.42
N LYS A 63 -1.06 -5.07 4.60
CA LYS A 63 0.16 -5.85 4.44
C LYS A 63 1.37 -4.93 4.36
N SER A 64 2.48 -5.32 4.99
CA SER A 64 3.80 -4.72 4.77
C SER A 64 4.79 -5.75 4.24
N ILE A 65 5.69 -5.32 3.36
CA ILE A 65 6.82 -6.12 2.89
C ILE A 65 8.08 -5.65 3.62
N VAL A 66 8.76 -6.58 4.30
CA VAL A 66 9.98 -6.28 5.06
C VAL A 66 11.18 -6.84 4.33
N TYR A 67 12.25 -6.04 4.30
CA TYR A 67 13.50 -6.34 3.62
C TYR A 67 14.65 -6.53 4.61
N SER A 68 15.66 -7.28 4.20
CA SER A 68 16.97 -7.29 4.85
C SER A 68 17.79 -6.05 4.44
N GLU A 69 18.89 -5.81 5.15
CA GLU A 69 19.89 -4.80 4.76
C GLU A 69 20.51 -5.09 3.38
N ALA A 70 20.51 -6.36 2.95
CA ALA A 70 20.92 -6.77 1.60
C ALA A 70 19.81 -6.57 0.54
N HIS A 71 18.71 -5.88 0.89
CA HIS A 71 17.55 -5.61 0.03
C HIS A 71 16.79 -6.84 -0.46
N GLU A 72 16.91 -7.96 0.26
CA GLU A 72 16.14 -9.16 0.00
C GLU A 72 14.83 -9.11 0.77
N LYS A 73 13.74 -9.54 0.15
CA LYS A 73 12.47 -9.68 0.86
C LYS A 73 12.57 -10.80 1.88
N ILE A 74 12.41 -10.49 3.17
CA ILE A 74 12.50 -11.46 4.26
C ILE A 74 11.16 -11.74 4.94
N ALA A 75 10.17 -10.84 4.85
CA ALA A 75 8.86 -11.08 5.46
C ALA A 75 7.68 -10.48 4.69
N ASN A 76 6.51 -11.05 4.95
CA ASN A 76 5.20 -10.50 4.60
C ASN A 76 4.40 -10.39 5.89
N VAL A 77 4.25 -9.19 6.43
CA VAL A 77 3.49 -8.99 7.67
C VAL A 77 2.07 -8.57 7.32
N ARG A 78 1.08 -9.19 7.95
CA ARG A 78 -0.34 -8.83 7.82
C ARG A 78 -0.78 -8.14 9.10
N HIS A 79 -1.32 -6.95 8.96
CA HIS A 79 -1.71 -6.08 10.08
C HIS A 79 -3.06 -6.47 10.64
N LYS A 80 -3.29 -6.19 11.93
CA LYS A 80 -4.56 -6.48 12.61
C LYS A 80 -5.69 -5.58 12.10
N LYS A 81 -5.36 -4.33 11.76
CA LYS A 81 -6.29 -3.35 11.19
C LYS A 81 -5.82 -2.82 9.84
N ALA A 82 -6.76 -2.25 9.09
CA ALA A 82 -6.43 -1.42 7.95
C ALA A 82 -5.87 -0.05 8.42
N VAL A 83 -5.26 0.66 7.47
CA VAL A 83 -4.86 2.06 7.69
C VAL A 83 -6.08 2.92 8.07
N ASP A 84 -5.91 3.84 9.01
CA ASP A 84 -7.02 4.64 9.52
C ASP A 84 -7.42 5.74 8.52
N LEU A 85 -6.46 6.32 7.80
CA LEU A 85 -6.71 7.31 6.73
C LEU A 85 -5.64 7.22 5.63
N VAL A 86 -6.08 7.28 4.37
CA VAL A 86 -5.20 7.50 3.20
C VAL A 86 -5.61 8.80 2.53
N LEU A 87 -4.65 9.72 2.41
CA LEU A 87 -4.80 10.97 1.68
C LEU A 87 -4.04 10.88 0.36
N LEU A 88 -4.76 11.20 -0.72
CA LEU A 88 -4.22 11.30 -2.07
C LEU A 88 -4.44 12.74 -2.54
N GLU A 89 -3.34 13.45 -2.79
CA GLU A 89 -3.37 14.80 -3.37
C GLU A 89 -2.97 14.71 -4.85
N PRO A 90 -3.92 14.87 -5.79
CA PRO A 90 -3.66 14.74 -7.21
C PRO A 90 -2.48 15.58 -7.72
N ASP A 91 -2.30 16.80 -7.24
CA ASP A 91 -1.24 17.67 -7.73
C ASP A 91 0.14 17.21 -7.25
N ILE A 92 0.25 16.66 -6.04
CA ILE A 92 1.48 16.00 -5.57
C ILE A 92 1.76 14.76 -6.44
N LEU A 93 0.75 13.92 -6.69
CA LEU A 93 0.93 12.69 -7.47
C LEU A 93 1.34 12.96 -8.92
N LYS A 94 0.87 14.05 -9.52
CA LYS A 94 1.26 14.48 -10.87
C LYS A 94 2.73 14.87 -10.97
N THR A 95 3.35 15.32 -9.87
CA THR A 95 4.79 15.64 -9.86
C THR A 95 5.70 14.42 -9.81
N ALA A 96 5.15 13.23 -9.51
CA ALA A 96 5.94 12.01 -9.44
C ALA A 96 6.55 11.67 -10.82
N PRO A 97 7.80 11.19 -10.88
CA PRO A 97 8.40 10.79 -12.15
C PRO A 97 7.56 9.75 -12.87
N ARG A 98 7.30 9.96 -14.18
CA ARG A 98 6.39 9.15 -15.02
C ARG A 98 6.56 7.64 -14.87
N LYS A 99 7.81 7.16 -14.68
CA LYS A 99 8.11 5.73 -14.47
C LYS A 99 7.33 5.12 -13.30
N TYR A 100 7.13 5.87 -12.21
CA TYR A 100 6.42 5.37 -11.05
C TYR A 100 4.92 5.20 -11.34
N LEU A 101 4.31 6.13 -12.07
CA LEU A 101 2.92 5.98 -12.51
C LEU A 101 2.75 4.73 -13.39
N LEU A 102 3.68 4.48 -14.31
CA LEU A 102 3.67 3.27 -15.13
C LEU A 102 3.78 1.99 -14.30
N TRP A 103 4.59 2.00 -13.23
CA TRP A 103 4.68 0.88 -12.29
C TRP A 103 3.36 0.65 -11.54
N GLY A 104 2.70 1.72 -11.10
CA GLY A 104 1.38 1.63 -10.45
C GLY A 104 0.28 1.12 -11.37
N ILE A 105 0.30 1.53 -12.63
CA ILE A 105 -0.57 0.97 -13.69
C ILE A 105 -0.34 -0.54 -13.82
N GLY A 106 0.93 -0.98 -13.87
CA GLY A 106 1.29 -2.38 -13.93
C GLY A 106 0.79 -3.18 -12.72
N ASP A 107 1.01 -2.70 -11.50
CA ASP A 107 0.53 -3.34 -10.26
C ASP A 107 -1.01 -3.43 -10.27
N THR A 108 -1.70 -2.37 -10.69
CA THR A 108 -3.18 -2.34 -10.78
C THR A 108 -3.71 -3.38 -11.77
N LEU A 109 -3.11 -3.48 -12.96
CA LEU A 109 -3.50 -4.49 -13.96
C LEU A 109 -3.27 -5.92 -13.47
N ALA A 110 -2.17 -6.16 -12.76
CA ALA A 110 -1.88 -7.48 -12.19
C ALA A 110 -2.98 -7.93 -11.21
N LYS A 111 -3.55 -7.02 -10.40
CA LYS A 111 -4.64 -7.36 -9.45
C LYS A 111 -5.85 -7.97 -10.11
N PHE A 112 -6.21 -7.57 -11.33
CA PHE A 112 -7.32 -8.19 -12.05
C PHE A 112 -7.09 -9.69 -12.26
N TYR A 113 -5.91 -10.07 -12.73
CA TYR A 113 -5.58 -11.47 -12.99
C TYR A 113 -5.37 -12.27 -11.70
N GLU A 114 -4.74 -11.68 -10.69
CA GLU A 114 -4.51 -12.31 -9.38
C GLU A 114 -5.82 -12.60 -8.65
N ILE A 115 -6.72 -11.60 -8.57
CA ILE A 115 -7.95 -11.70 -7.77
C ILE A 115 -9.01 -12.50 -8.51
N ARG A 116 -9.17 -12.35 -9.83
CA ARG A 116 -10.14 -13.16 -10.62
C ARG A 116 -9.89 -14.65 -10.43
N ARG A 117 -8.62 -15.08 -10.30
CA ARG A 117 -8.26 -16.49 -10.05
C ARG A 117 -8.57 -16.95 -8.61
N ARG A 118 -8.59 -16.04 -7.64
CA ARG A 118 -8.90 -16.33 -6.23
C ARG A 118 -10.40 -16.43 -5.95
N ILE A 119 -11.23 -15.84 -6.81
CA ILE A 119 -12.69 -15.94 -6.72
C ILE A 119 -13.11 -17.27 -7.36
N THR A 120 -13.59 -18.19 -6.54
CA THR A 120 -14.03 -19.53 -6.91
C THR A 120 -15.52 -19.69 -6.59
N LYS A 121 -16.17 -20.75 -7.09
CA LYS A 121 -17.58 -21.05 -6.76
C LYS A 121 -17.85 -21.16 -5.26
N GLU A 122 -16.84 -21.56 -4.48
CA GLU A 122 -16.95 -21.72 -3.03
C GLU A 122 -17.04 -20.36 -2.30
N ASN A 123 -16.46 -19.30 -2.86
CA ASN A 123 -16.36 -18.01 -2.19
C ASN A 123 -17.02 -16.85 -2.96
N GLU A 124 -17.58 -17.10 -4.15
CA GLU A 124 -18.20 -16.06 -4.98
C GLU A 124 -19.43 -15.40 -4.35
N ASN A 125 -20.07 -16.07 -3.41
CA ASN A 125 -21.22 -15.55 -2.66
C ASN A 125 -20.81 -14.64 -1.50
N LEU A 126 -19.52 -14.56 -1.15
CA LEU A 126 -19.05 -13.61 -0.14
C LEU A 126 -19.17 -12.19 -0.67
N VAL A 127 -19.80 -11.30 0.10
CA VAL A 127 -19.96 -9.88 -0.26
C VAL A 127 -18.60 -9.24 -0.59
N SER A 128 -17.55 -9.56 0.17
CA SER A 128 -16.19 -9.07 -0.08
C SER A 128 -15.62 -9.56 -1.42
N ALA A 129 -15.94 -10.78 -1.84
CA ALA A 129 -15.53 -11.32 -3.14
C ALA A 129 -16.28 -10.63 -4.28
N GLN A 130 -17.57 -10.37 -4.13
CA GLN A 130 -18.38 -9.66 -5.12
C GLN A 130 -17.92 -8.21 -5.31
N ILE A 131 -17.72 -7.48 -4.20
CA ILE A 131 -17.15 -6.14 -4.22
C ILE A 131 -15.75 -6.17 -4.87
N GLY A 132 -14.89 -7.10 -4.45
CA GLY A 132 -13.56 -7.27 -5.03
C GLY A 132 -13.60 -7.49 -6.54
N LYS A 133 -14.52 -8.33 -7.02
CA LYS A 133 -14.74 -8.60 -8.46
C LYS A 133 -15.13 -7.34 -9.24
N GLU A 134 -16.00 -6.52 -8.68
CA GLU A 134 -16.44 -5.28 -9.32
C GLU A 134 -15.27 -4.28 -9.41
N TYR A 135 -14.58 -4.03 -8.29
CA TYR A 135 -13.45 -3.08 -8.26
C TYR A 135 -12.34 -3.45 -9.24
N ILE A 136 -11.93 -4.73 -9.29
CA ILE A 136 -10.88 -5.13 -10.24
C ILE A 136 -11.33 -4.98 -11.70
N THR A 137 -12.63 -5.15 -11.98
CA THR A 137 -13.19 -5.02 -13.33
C THR A 137 -13.19 -3.55 -13.75
N ILE A 138 -13.62 -2.65 -12.86
CA ILE A 138 -13.56 -1.20 -13.06
C ILE A 138 -12.10 -0.77 -13.28
N CYS A 139 -11.18 -1.14 -12.39
CA CYS A 139 -9.77 -0.78 -12.51
C CYS A 139 -9.17 -1.23 -13.84
N ARG A 140 -9.40 -2.48 -14.27
CA ARG A 140 -8.93 -2.96 -15.58
C ARG A 140 -9.51 -2.13 -16.71
N ARG A 141 -10.82 -1.84 -16.68
CA ARG A 141 -11.49 -1.09 -17.74
C ARG A 141 -10.94 0.32 -17.85
N GLU A 142 -10.84 1.05 -16.75
CA GLU A 142 -10.36 2.44 -16.76
C GLU A 142 -8.88 2.54 -17.14
N VAL A 143 -8.04 1.63 -16.64
CA VAL A 143 -6.60 1.65 -16.94
C VAL A 143 -6.29 1.27 -18.40
N LEU A 144 -7.08 0.38 -19.02
CA LEU A 144 -6.92 0.01 -20.43
C LEU A 144 -7.74 0.88 -21.39
N LYS A 145 -8.46 1.88 -20.87
CA LYS A 145 -9.28 2.75 -21.70
C LYS A 145 -8.38 3.55 -22.62
N VAL A 146 -8.44 3.26 -23.91
CA VAL A 146 -7.90 4.13 -24.96
C VAL A 146 -8.95 5.20 -25.19
N THR A 147 -8.70 6.40 -24.69
CA THR A 147 -9.37 7.61 -25.16
C THR A 147 -8.54 8.16 -26.30
N ASP A 148 -9.17 8.50 -27.42
CA ASP A 148 -8.48 9.11 -28.56
C ASP A 148 -7.64 10.30 -28.05
N ILE A 149 -6.32 10.21 -28.25
CA ILE A 149 -5.36 11.30 -28.05
C ILE A 149 -5.08 11.89 -29.43
#